data_AF-A0A4S5EHP8-F1
#
_entry.id   AF-A0A4S5EHP8-F1
#
_cell.length_a   1.000
_cell.length_b   1.000
_cell.length_c   1.000
_cell.angle_alpha   90.00
_cell.angle_beta   90.00
_cell.angle_gamma   90.00
#
_symmetry.space_group_name_H-M   'P 1'
#
loop_
_entity.id
_entity.type
_entity.pdbx_description
1 polymer ?
#
loop_
_entity_poly.entity_id
_entity_poly.type
_entity_poly.pdbx_seq_one_letter_code
_entity_poly.pdbx_strand_id
1 'polypeptide(L)'
;MPWRRRRADPPSIGPAGASVGGDNNGSIVTQYIGVQHLPPLPPAVTPTPGKVWNVPPRVAHFTGRADLLTRLDETLTDTGTAAVCAVHGLGGIGKTALAVEYANRHADAYDVVWWVPAEDPDAIPDHLAALGLALGLPDGVGWPAVLAALRRDRRRWLLILDNIEHPDVIGPYRPTDALGRLLVTSRRTDLAGYGTPLEVTELPRGESVELLTLRVPGIDPDTASTIADLLGDLPLAVEQAPGYLNQTATPPPTTPTC
;
A
#
# COMPACT_ATOMS: atom_id res chain seq x y z
N MET A 1 43.17 -15.67 22.77
CA MET A 1 42.19 -16.75 22.51
C MET A 1 41.39 -16.40 21.26
N PRO A 2 41.81 -16.82 20.05
CA PRO A 2 41.07 -16.52 18.82
C PRO A 2 40.16 -17.70 18.44
N TRP A 3 38.86 -17.42 18.28
CA TRP A 3 37.88 -18.37 17.78
C TRP A 3 37.97 -18.45 16.25
N ARG A 4 38.16 -19.66 15.71
CA ARG A 4 38.18 -19.97 14.27
C ARG A 4 36.76 -20.28 13.79
N ARG A 5 36.26 -19.55 12.77
CA ARG A 5 35.09 -19.96 11.99
C ARG A 5 35.53 -20.97 10.92
N ARG A 6 34.94 -22.18 10.94
CA ARG A 6 34.98 -23.13 9.82
C ARG A 6 34.00 -22.65 8.74
N ARG A 7 34.47 -22.49 7.50
CA ARG A 7 33.62 -22.42 6.31
C ARG A 7 33.26 -23.86 5.90
N ALA A 8 32.01 -24.10 5.54
CA ALA A 8 31.59 -25.31 4.85
C ALA A 8 31.45 -24.97 3.36
N ASP A 9 31.99 -25.82 2.50
CA ASP A 9 31.90 -25.70 1.04
C ASP A 9 30.53 -26.16 0.53
N PRO A 10 29.96 -25.53 -0.50
CA PRO A 10 28.76 -26.02 -1.17
C PRO A 10 29.07 -27.18 -2.14
N PRO A 11 28.14 -28.12 -2.36
CA PRO A 11 28.37 -29.26 -3.25
C PRO A 11 28.35 -28.87 -4.73
N SER A 12 29.22 -29.52 -5.48
CA SER A 12 29.43 -29.41 -6.92
C SER A 12 28.31 -30.10 -7.72
N ILE A 13 27.77 -29.41 -8.73
CA ILE A 13 26.85 -29.98 -9.73
C ILE A 13 27.62 -30.12 -11.04
N GLY A 14 27.82 -31.36 -11.49
CA GLY A 14 28.40 -31.68 -12.80
C GLY A 14 27.39 -31.56 -13.95
N PRO A 15 27.86 -31.47 -15.21
CA PRO A 15 26.98 -31.19 -16.34
C PRO A 15 26.31 -32.47 -16.86
N ALA A 16 25.00 -32.43 -17.09
CA ALA A 16 24.29 -33.41 -17.88
C ALA A 16 24.02 -32.82 -19.26
N GLY A 17 24.68 -33.36 -20.28
CA GLY A 17 24.33 -33.12 -21.68
C GLY A 17 23.28 -34.15 -22.15
N ALA A 18 22.32 -33.70 -22.95
CA ALA A 18 21.62 -34.56 -23.92
C ALA A 18 20.91 -33.70 -24.99
N SER A 19 21.42 -33.88 -26.22
CA SER A 19 20.74 -33.92 -27.53
C SER A 19 19.72 -32.86 -27.96
N VAL A 20 20.07 -32.22 -29.08
CA VAL A 20 19.24 -31.46 -30.02
C VAL A 20 18.37 -32.39 -30.86
N GLY A 21 17.11 -31.99 -31.09
CA GLY A 21 16.25 -32.52 -32.17
C GLY A 21 14.79 -32.13 -31.96
N GLY A 22 14.18 -31.39 -32.91
CA GLY A 22 12.74 -31.15 -32.93
C GLY A 22 12.34 -29.71 -33.26
N ASP A 23 12.20 -29.46 -34.53
CA ASP A 23 11.70 -28.26 -35.20
C ASP A 23 10.18 -28.06 -35.05
N ASN A 24 9.80 -26.78 -35.14
CA ASN A 24 8.49 -26.20 -35.50
C ASN A 24 7.47 -25.78 -34.43
N ASN A 25 7.33 -24.44 -34.38
CA ASN A 25 6.07 -23.70 -34.44
C ASN A 25 5.06 -23.94 -33.31
N GLY A 26 5.34 -23.32 -32.15
CA GLY A 26 4.41 -23.18 -31.04
C GLY A 26 4.42 -21.73 -30.57
N SER A 27 3.26 -21.10 -30.64
CA SER A 27 2.94 -19.77 -30.11
C SER A 27 3.61 -19.53 -28.76
N ILE A 28 4.40 -18.46 -28.66
CA ILE A 28 4.93 -18.01 -27.38
C ILE A 28 3.76 -17.44 -26.60
N VAL A 29 3.07 -18.31 -25.85
CA VAL A 29 2.24 -17.88 -24.74
C VAL A 29 3.23 -17.44 -23.68
N THR A 30 3.55 -16.14 -23.64
CA THR A 30 4.25 -15.54 -22.51
C THR A 30 3.38 -15.76 -21.29
N GLN A 31 3.65 -16.84 -20.55
CA GLN A 31 3.06 -17.06 -19.24
C GLN A 31 3.58 -15.95 -18.33
N TYR A 32 2.76 -14.91 -18.14
CA TYR A 32 2.97 -13.91 -17.10
C TYR A 32 3.04 -14.66 -15.77
N ILE A 33 4.22 -14.65 -15.16
CA ILE A 33 4.51 -15.32 -13.90
C ILE A 33 3.60 -14.71 -12.82
N GLY A 34 2.61 -15.50 -12.38
CA GLY A 34 1.79 -15.36 -11.18
C GLY A 34 1.50 -13.94 -10.69
N VAL A 35 0.47 -13.29 -11.25
CA VAL A 35 -0.15 -12.15 -10.58
C VAL A 35 -0.70 -12.64 -9.24
N GLN A 36 -0.17 -12.13 -8.13
CA GLN A 36 -0.74 -12.43 -6.82
C GLN A 36 -2.07 -11.69 -6.70
N HIS A 37 -3.14 -12.38 -7.04
CA HIS A 37 -4.48 -11.83 -6.89
C HIS A 37 -4.75 -11.63 -5.40
N LEU A 38 -5.01 -10.38 -5.01
CA LEU A 38 -5.42 -10.06 -3.65
C LEU A 38 -6.65 -10.90 -3.30
N PRO A 39 -6.69 -11.53 -2.12
CA PRO A 39 -7.93 -12.17 -1.70
C PRO A 39 -9.05 -11.12 -1.68
N PRO A 40 -10.27 -11.49 -2.07
CA PRO A 40 -11.40 -10.58 -2.04
C PRO A 40 -11.52 -9.97 -0.65
N LEU A 41 -11.66 -8.66 -0.62
CA LEU A 41 -11.85 -7.92 0.62
C LEU A 41 -13.02 -8.52 1.40
N PRO A 42 -12.92 -8.65 2.74
CA PRO A 42 -14.10 -8.90 3.54
C PRO A 42 -15.16 -7.83 3.25
N PRO A 43 -16.46 -8.18 3.31
CA PRO A 43 -17.55 -7.23 3.07
C PRO A 43 -17.35 -5.97 3.90
N ALA A 44 -17.75 -4.81 3.37
CA ALA A 44 -17.60 -3.52 4.04
C ALA A 44 -18.01 -3.65 5.51
N VAL A 45 -17.03 -3.52 6.41
CA VAL A 45 -17.24 -3.79 7.84
C VAL A 45 -18.30 -2.81 8.31
N THR A 46 -19.47 -3.33 8.67
CA THR A 46 -20.46 -2.54 9.40
C THR A 46 -19.77 -2.21 10.73
N PRO A 47 -19.62 -0.93 11.10
CA PRO A 47 -18.88 -0.59 12.31
C PRO A 47 -19.50 -1.31 13.50
N THR A 48 -18.74 -2.25 14.07
CA THR A 48 -19.11 -2.92 15.32
C THR A 48 -19.43 -1.85 16.36
N PRO A 49 -20.48 -2.01 17.18
CA PRO A 49 -20.82 -1.04 18.21
C PRO A 49 -19.58 -0.67 19.05
N GLY A 50 -19.26 0.62 19.09
CA GLY A 50 -18.11 1.15 19.82
C GLY A 50 -16.81 1.28 19.02
N LYS A 51 -16.76 0.95 17.73
CA LYS A 51 -15.60 1.23 16.86
C LYS A 51 -15.54 2.72 16.49
N VAL A 52 -14.37 3.33 16.62
CA VAL A 52 -14.13 4.73 16.21
C VAL A 52 -13.39 4.75 14.89
N TRP A 53 -13.95 5.42 13.87
CA TRP A 53 -13.50 5.30 12.50
C TRP A 53 -13.81 6.54 11.66
N ASN A 54 -12.84 7.05 10.89
CA ASN A 54 -13.05 8.12 9.90
C ASN A 54 -12.23 7.94 8.60
N VAL A 55 -11.80 6.71 8.27
CA VAL A 55 -11.01 6.46 7.05
C VAL A 55 -11.84 6.85 5.80
N PRO A 56 -11.23 7.53 4.81
CA PRO A 56 -11.88 7.89 3.55
C PRO A 56 -12.52 6.69 2.82
N PRO A 57 -13.48 6.95 1.91
CA PRO A 57 -14.06 5.90 1.08
C PRO A 57 -13.02 5.11 0.30
N ARG A 58 -13.31 3.84 0.05
CA ARG A 58 -12.46 2.95 -0.74
C ARG A 58 -12.35 3.45 -2.18
N VAL A 59 -11.18 3.24 -2.78
CA VAL A 59 -11.04 3.27 -4.24
C VAL A 59 -11.83 2.10 -4.82
N ALA A 60 -12.60 2.36 -5.88
CA ALA A 60 -13.52 1.36 -6.45
C ALA A 60 -12.80 0.12 -7.00
N HIS A 61 -11.57 0.30 -7.49
CA HIS A 61 -10.75 -0.76 -8.07
C HIS A 61 -9.33 -0.67 -7.53
N PHE A 62 -9.11 -1.24 -6.35
CA PHE A 62 -7.76 -1.46 -5.84
C PHE A 62 -7.25 -2.81 -6.38
N THR A 63 -6.26 -2.78 -7.26
CA THR A 63 -5.60 -3.98 -7.79
C THR A 63 -4.10 -3.88 -7.58
N GLY A 64 -3.45 -5.05 -7.60
CA GLY A 64 -2.03 -5.13 -7.37
C GLY A 64 -1.63 -4.85 -5.92
N ARG A 65 -0.32 -4.93 -5.64
CA ARG A 65 0.25 -4.56 -4.33
C ARG A 65 -0.06 -5.51 -3.15
N ALA A 66 -0.34 -6.78 -3.42
CA ALA A 66 -0.49 -7.80 -2.36
C ALA A 66 0.77 -7.97 -1.52
N ASP A 67 1.93 -7.89 -2.17
CA ASP A 67 3.24 -7.90 -1.54
C ASP A 67 3.44 -6.66 -0.65
N LEU A 68 3.08 -5.46 -1.12
CA LEU A 68 3.19 -4.23 -0.32
C LEU A 68 2.24 -4.25 0.89
N LEU A 69 1.01 -4.76 0.72
CA LEU A 69 0.07 -4.93 1.83
C LEU A 69 0.59 -5.93 2.86
N THR A 70 1.21 -7.02 2.41
CA THR A 70 1.83 -8.03 3.29
C THR A 70 3.00 -7.42 4.07
N ARG A 71 3.91 -6.72 3.38
CA ARG A 71 5.06 -6.05 4.02
C ARG A 71 4.63 -4.95 4.98
N LEU A 72 3.58 -4.22 4.64
CA LEU A 72 2.97 -3.21 5.51
C LEU A 72 2.42 -3.87 6.78
N ASP A 73 1.72 -4.99 6.66
CA ASP A 73 1.20 -5.73 7.82
C ASP A 73 2.33 -6.28 8.70
N GLU A 74 3.34 -6.91 8.12
CA GLU A 74 4.53 -7.40 8.84
C GLU A 74 5.21 -6.27 9.61
N THR A 75 5.39 -5.10 8.97
CA THR A 75 6.00 -3.93 9.59
C THR A 75 5.17 -3.39 10.76
N LEU A 76 3.86 -3.32 10.59
CA LEU A 76 2.98 -2.81 11.64
C LEU A 76 2.79 -3.84 12.74
N THR A 77 2.86 -5.13 12.48
CA THR A 77 2.67 -6.16 13.51
C THR A 77 3.94 -6.53 14.28
N ASP A 78 5.13 -6.17 13.78
CA ASP A 78 6.40 -6.44 14.47
C ASP A 78 6.46 -5.74 15.85
N THR A 79 6.77 -6.54 16.86
CA THR A 79 6.67 -6.19 18.28
C THR A 79 7.92 -5.49 18.84
N GLY A 80 8.95 -5.30 18.02
CA GLY A 80 10.29 -4.90 18.45
C GLY A 80 10.39 -3.44 18.93
N THR A 81 10.08 -2.47 18.08
CA THR A 81 10.09 -1.03 18.39
C THR A 81 9.75 -0.27 17.11
N ALA A 82 8.74 0.61 17.17
CA ALA A 82 8.19 1.40 16.05
C ALA A 82 7.38 0.60 15.03
N ALA A 83 6.11 0.36 15.36
CA ALA A 83 5.07 0.14 14.35
C ALA A 83 4.73 1.46 13.64
N VAL A 84 5.75 2.11 13.10
CA VAL A 84 5.65 3.28 12.23
C VAL A 84 6.08 2.81 10.85
N CYS A 85 5.11 2.61 9.96
CA CYS A 85 5.43 2.36 8.56
C CYS A 85 5.32 3.67 7.79
N ALA A 86 6.38 4.01 7.05
CA ALA A 86 6.45 5.23 6.28
C ALA A 86 6.38 4.90 4.79
N VAL A 87 5.18 5.00 4.23
CA VAL A 87 4.89 4.71 2.83
C VAL A 87 5.31 5.89 1.97
N HIS A 88 6.25 5.68 1.05
CA HIS A 88 6.76 6.75 0.19
C HIS A 88 6.83 6.38 -1.29
N GLY A 89 6.97 7.39 -2.14
CA GLY A 89 6.99 7.24 -3.59
C GLY A 89 6.45 8.48 -4.31
N LEU A 90 6.47 8.46 -5.64
CA LEU A 90 6.09 9.59 -6.49
C LEU A 90 4.63 10.05 -6.26
N GLY A 91 4.31 11.28 -6.69
CA GLY A 91 2.93 11.78 -6.70
C GLY A 91 2.03 10.87 -7.54
N GLY A 92 0.81 10.58 -7.07
CA GLY A 92 -0.13 9.72 -7.80
C GLY A 92 0.19 8.22 -7.80
N ILE A 93 1.26 7.76 -7.14
CA ILE A 93 1.67 6.34 -7.10
C ILE A 93 0.76 5.45 -6.22
N GLY A 94 -0.29 6.00 -5.61
CA GLY A 94 -1.28 5.23 -4.85
C GLY A 94 -0.95 4.93 -3.37
N LYS A 95 -0.09 5.72 -2.72
CA LYS A 95 0.21 5.57 -1.28
C LYS A 95 -1.02 5.71 -0.38
N THR A 96 -1.83 6.75 -0.62
CA THR A 96 -3.10 7.00 0.06
C THR A 96 -4.07 5.83 -0.16
N ALA A 97 -4.18 5.35 -1.40
CA ALA A 97 -4.98 4.16 -1.72
C ALA A 97 -4.51 2.91 -0.96
N LEU A 98 -3.19 2.68 -0.88
CA LEU A 98 -2.61 1.57 -0.12
C LEU A 98 -2.95 1.67 1.37
N ALA A 99 -2.89 2.87 1.96
CA ALA A 99 -3.23 3.08 3.36
C ALA A 99 -4.73 2.87 3.64
N VAL A 100 -5.61 3.36 2.77
CA VAL A 100 -7.07 3.12 2.85
C VAL A 100 -7.37 1.63 2.75
N GLU A 101 -6.74 0.93 1.79
CA GLU A 101 -6.94 -0.50 1.59
C GLU A 101 -6.46 -1.31 2.80
N TYR A 102 -5.26 -1.00 3.34
CA TYR A 102 -4.73 -1.65 4.53
C TYR A 102 -5.67 -1.52 5.72
N ALA A 103 -6.14 -0.30 6.00
CA ALA A 103 -7.06 -0.04 7.09
C ALA A 103 -8.34 -0.89 6.95
N ASN A 104 -8.91 -0.93 5.75
CA ASN A 104 -10.12 -1.70 5.47
C ASN A 104 -9.92 -3.22 5.60
N ARG A 105 -8.77 -3.76 5.16
CA ARG A 105 -8.41 -5.19 5.30
C ARG A 105 -8.24 -5.61 6.75
N HIS A 106 -7.61 -4.76 7.54
CA HIS A 106 -7.25 -5.04 8.93
C HIS A 106 -8.21 -4.39 9.92
N ALA A 107 -9.41 -4.03 9.45
CA ALA A 107 -10.36 -3.28 10.26
C ALA A 107 -10.66 -4.00 11.58
N ASP A 108 -10.73 -5.33 11.61
CA ASP A 108 -11.05 -6.12 12.82
C ASP A 108 -9.88 -6.22 13.81
N ALA A 109 -8.66 -5.86 13.39
CA ALA A 109 -7.51 -5.79 14.28
C ALA A 109 -7.53 -4.55 15.18
N TYR A 110 -8.35 -3.55 14.85
CA TYR A 110 -8.38 -2.25 15.52
C TYR A 110 -9.75 -1.89 16.07
N ASP A 111 -9.75 -1.33 17.27
CA ASP A 111 -10.94 -0.76 17.90
C ASP A 111 -11.09 0.73 17.55
N VAL A 112 -10.00 1.36 17.08
CA VAL A 112 -9.93 2.77 16.63
C VAL A 112 -9.05 2.84 15.37
N VAL A 113 -9.56 3.41 14.29
CA VAL A 113 -8.74 3.81 13.14
C VAL A 113 -9.03 5.25 12.79
N TRP A 114 -8.02 6.10 12.89
CA TRP A 114 -8.17 7.53 12.70
C TRP A 114 -7.24 8.05 11.61
N TRP A 115 -7.83 8.72 10.64
CA TRP A 115 -7.19 9.34 9.49
C TRP A 115 -7.04 10.84 9.72
N VAL A 116 -5.83 11.34 9.50
CA VAL A 116 -5.47 12.75 9.62
C VAL A 116 -4.77 13.18 8.33
N PRO A 117 -5.35 14.13 7.57
CA PRO A 117 -4.61 14.87 6.55
C PRO A 117 -3.49 15.65 7.24
N ALA A 118 -2.23 15.38 6.86
CA ALA A 118 -1.04 15.89 7.53
C ALA A 118 -0.14 16.70 6.58
N GLU A 119 -0.71 17.23 5.49
CA GLU A 119 -0.03 18.18 4.60
C GLU A 119 0.27 19.50 5.31
N ASP A 120 -0.65 19.93 6.19
CA ASP A 120 -0.50 21.08 7.07
C ASP A 120 -0.30 20.60 8.51
N PRO A 121 0.92 20.71 9.06
CA PRO A 121 1.20 20.32 10.44
C PRO A 121 0.37 21.04 11.50
N ASP A 122 -0.02 22.29 11.23
CA ASP A 122 -0.76 23.12 12.19
C ASP A 122 -2.22 22.66 12.35
N ALA A 123 -2.74 21.90 11.39
CA ALA A 123 -4.09 21.32 11.44
C ALA A 123 -4.16 19.98 12.19
N ILE A 124 -3.03 19.28 12.40
CA ILE A 124 -3.01 17.96 13.05
C ILE A 124 -3.64 17.98 14.46
N PRO A 125 -3.36 18.97 15.34
CA PRO A 125 -3.97 19.03 16.67
C PRO A 125 -5.50 19.06 16.65
N ASP A 126 -6.11 19.79 15.71
CA ASP A 126 -7.56 19.89 15.59
C ASP A 126 -8.18 18.55 15.16
N HIS A 127 -7.53 17.84 14.23
CA HIS A 127 -7.94 16.49 13.84
C HIS A 127 -7.84 15.48 14.99
N LEU A 128 -6.86 15.64 15.89
CA LEU A 128 -6.71 14.77 17.08
C LEU A 128 -7.67 15.17 18.21
N ALA A 129 -8.03 16.44 18.34
CA ALA A 129 -9.10 16.88 19.24
C ALA A 129 -10.45 16.26 18.83
N ALA A 130 -10.73 16.17 17.51
CA ALA A 130 -11.90 15.47 16.99
C ALA A 130 -11.90 13.96 17.33
N LEU A 131 -10.73 13.30 17.35
CA LEU A 131 -10.61 11.93 17.86
C LEU A 131 -10.93 11.87 19.35
N GLY A 132 -10.46 12.83 20.14
CA GLY A 132 -10.79 12.94 21.56
C GLY A 132 -12.29 13.00 21.80
N LEU A 133 -13.01 13.85 21.06
CA LEU A 133 -14.47 13.93 21.09
C LEU A 133 -15.13 12.58 20.73
N ALA A 134 -14.64 11.91 19.67
CA ALA A 134 -15.15 10.61 19.27
C ALA A 134 -14.92 9.49 20.32
N LEU A 135 -13.90 9.66 21.18
CA LEU A 135 -13.63 8.80 22.34
C LEU A 135 -14.38 9.23 23.60
N GLY A 136 -15.22 10.27 23.54
CA GLY A 136 -15.99 10.79 24.67
C GLY A 136 -15.19 11.66 25.65
N LEU A 137 -14.06 12.23 25.22
CA LEU A 137 -13.30 13.19 26.00
C LEU A 137 -13.89 14.61 25.86
N PRO A 138 -13.56 15.54 26.80
CA PRO A 138 -13.90 16.95 26.65
C PRO A 138 -13.36 17.55 25.35
N ASP A 139 -14.03 18.59 24.86
CA ASP A 139 -13.59 19.32 23.66
C ASP A 139 -12.23 20.02 23.88
N GLY A 140 -11.46 20.15 22.81
CA GLY A 140 -10.14 20.81 22.81
C GLY A 140 -9.01 20.03 23.49
N VAL A 141 -9.23 18.77 23.87
CA VAL A 141 -8.14 17.95 24.44
C VAL A 141 -7.10 17.58 23.37
N GLY A 142 -5.83 17.72 23.73
CA GLY A 142 -4.73 17.37 22.84
C GLY A 142 -4.39 15.87 22.84
N TRP A 143 -3.46 15.51 21.95
CA TRP A 143 -2.96 14.14 21.78
C TRP A 143 -2.56 13.41 23.08
N PRO A 144 -1.90 14.02 24.08
CA PRO A 144 -1.56 13.32 25.33
C PRO A 144 -2.78 12.75 26.07
N ALA A 145 -3.91 13.48 26.07
CA ALA A 145 -5.14 13.03 26.72
C ALA A 145 -5.83 11.92 25.90
N VAL A 146 -5.84 12.04 24.57
CA VAL A 146 -6.30 10.99 23.65
C VAL A 146 -5.53 9.69 23.88
N LEU A 147 -4.20 9.78 23.91
CA LEU A 147 -3.33 8.63 24.11
C LEU A 147 -3.50 8.01 25.51
N ALA A 148 -3.71 8.84 26.54
CA ALA A 148 -4.04 8.35 27.88
C ALA A 148 -5.38 7.58 27.90
N ALA A 149 -6.40 8.06 27.18
CA ALA A 149 -7.68 7.38 27.07
C ALA A 149 -7.56 6.05 26.32
N LEU A 150 -6.87 6.02 25.18
CA LEU A 150 -6.61 4.80 24.41
C LEU A 150 -5.93 3.72 25.26
N ARG A 151 -4.94 4.10 26.09
CA ARG A 151 -4.28 3.19 27.02
C ARG A 151 -5.18 2.73 28.16
N ARG A 152 -5.90 3.65 28.80
CA ARG A 152 -6.83 3.37 29.90
C ARG A 152 -7.86 2.32 29.49
N ASP A 153 -8.41 2.46 28.28
CA ASP A 153 -9.42 1.55 27.72
C ASP A 153 -8.81 0.35 26.98
N ARG A 154 -7.47 0.23 26.96
CA ARG A 154 -6.73 -0.85 26.27
C ARG A 154 -7.16 -1.04 24.81
N ARG A 155 -7.43 0.05 24.11
CA ARG A 155 -7.88 0.05 22.71
C ARG A 155 -6.71 -0.25 21.78
N ARG A 156 -6.90 -1.14 20.82
CA ARG A 156 -6.00 -1.31 19.67
C ARG A 156 -6.30 -0.19 18.69
N TRP A 157 -5.28 0.59 18.31
CA TRP A 157 -5.49 1.78 17.52
C TRP A 157 -4.50 1.90 16.36
N LEU A 158 -4.98 2.41 15.23
CA LEU A 158 -4.20 2.78 14.06
C LEU A 158 -4.42 4.27 13.80
N LEU A 159 -3.35 5.06 13.88
CA LEU A 159 -3.34 6.45 13.43
C LEU A 159 -2.71 6.51 12.04
N ILE A 160 -3.36 7.18 11.10
CA ILE A 160 -2.88 7.35 9.73
C ILE A 160 -2.64 8.84 9.50
N LEU A 161 -1.39 9.24 9.27
CA LEU A 161 -1.01 10.59 8.88
C LEU A 161 -0.73 10.60 7.37
N ASP A 162 -1.67 11.13 6.60
CA ASP A 162 -1.60 11.12 5.14
C ASP A 162 -0.96 12.40 4.59
N ASN A 163 -0.10 12.24 3.59
CA ASN A 163 0.57 13.31 2.87
C ASN A 163 1.50 14.19 3.73
N ILE A 164 2.31 13.60 4.62
CA ILE A 164 3.32 14.34 5.38
C ILE A 164 4.37 14.97 4.44
N GLU A 165 4.55 16.28 4.55
CA GLU A 165 5.63 17.02 3.87
C GLU A 165 6.84 17.30 4.77
N HIS A 166 6.64 17.28 6.09
CA HIS A 166 7.63 17.61 7.12
C HIS A 166 7.76 16.44 8.13
N PRO A 167 8.68 15.49 7.92
CA PRO A 167 8.74 14.27 8.74
C PRO A 167 9.04 14.50 10.23
N ASP A 168 9.63 15.63 10.58
CA ASP A 168 9.92 16.06 11.95
C ASP A 168 8.66 16.16 12.82
N VAL A 169 7.49 16.34 12.21
CA VAL A 169 6.19 16.39 12.92
C VAL A 169 5.73 15.02 13.42
N ILE A 170 6.34 13.91 12.99
CA ILE A 170 5.92 12.54 13.33
C ILE A 170 6.20 12.20 14.81
N GLY A 171 7.28 12.76 15.37
CA GLY A 171 7.82 12.38 16.69
C GLY A 171 6.77 12.30 17.81
N PRO A 172 5.95 13.34 18.03
CA PRO A 172 4.92 13.36 19.08
C PRO A 172 3.83 12.29 18.96
N TYR A 173 3.58 11.79 17.75
CA TYR A 173 2.46 10.87 17.45
C TYR A 173 2.87 9.39 17.48
N ARG A 174 4.14 9.11 17.73
CA ARG A 174 4.66 7.74 17.77
C ARG A 174 3.97 6.93 18.89
N PRO A 175 3.52 5.69 18.59
CA PRO A 175 3.03 4.79 19.63
C PRO A 175 4.12 4.55 20.68
N THR A 176 3.74 4.60 21.95
CA THR A 176 4.65 4.25 23.06
C THR A 176 4.17 3.01 23.83
N ASP A 177 3.17 2.30 23.29
CA ASP A 177 2.62 1.07 23.82
C ASP A 177 2.40 0.06 22.69
N ALA A 178 2.22 -1.21 23.06
CA ALA A 178 2.12 -2.32 22.12
C ALA A 178 0.80 -2.38 21.35
N LEU A 179 -0.20 -1.55 21.68
CA LEU A 179 -1.54 -1.56 21.06
C LEU A 179 -1.69 -0.52 19.96
N GLY A 180 -0.79 0.46 19.91
CA GLY A 180 -0.79 1.52 18.91
C GLY A 180 0.02 1.21 17.67
N ARG A 181 -0.48 1.69 16.53
CA ARG A 181 0.15 1.61 15.20
C ARG A 181 0.08 2.98 14.54
N LEU A 182 1.13 3.34 13.82
CA LEU A 182 1.20 4.59 13.06
C LEU A 182 1.56 4.28 11.61
N LEU A 183 0.70 4.72 10.70
CA LEU A 183 0.96 4.65 9.26
C LEU A 183 1.12 6.08 8.76
N VAL A 184 2.22 6.34 8.08
CA VAL A 184 2.51 7.65 7.48
C VAL A 184 2.59 7.46 5.97
N THR A 185 1.98 8.36 5.20
CA THR A 185 2.27 8.47 3.77
C THR A 185 3.02 9.77 3.50
N SER A 186 3.99 9.75 2.58
CA SER A 186 4.76 10.94 2.20
C SER A 186 5.32 10.82 0.79
N ARG A 187 5.65 11.94 0.15
CA ARG A 187 6.43 11.96 -1.10
C ARG A 187 7.94 11.88 -0.85
N ARG A 188 8.38 12.04 0.39
CA ARG A 188 9.78 12.09 0.77
C ARG A 188 10.38 10.70 0.93
N THR A 189 11.67 10.56 0.61
CA THR A 189 12.41 9.30 0.74
C THR A 189 13.25 9.23 2.02
N ASP A 190 13.45 10.35 2.71
CA ASP A 190 14.27 10.47 3.93
C ASP A 190 13.48 10.13 5.21
N LEU A 191 12.75 9.01 5.20
CA LEU A 191 11.85 8.61 6.29
C LEU A 191 12.43 7.57 7.24
N ALA A 192 13.63 7.05 6.97
CA ALA A 192 14.24 5.96 7.77
C ALA A 192 14.45 6.31 9.26
N GLY A 193 14.59 7.60 9.60
CA GLY A 193 14.64 8.08 11.00
C GLY A 193 13.27 8.16 11.69
N TYR A 194 12.18 8.06 10.92
CA TYR A 194 10.80 8.27 11.36
C TYR A 194 9.99 6.98 11.43
N GLY A 195 10.41 5.93 10.72
CA GLY A 195 9.79 4.61 10.75
C GLY A 195 10.49 3.67 9.78
N THR A 196 9.95 2.46 9.63
CA THR A 196 10.39 1.52 8.59
C THR A 196 9.85 2.01 7.24
N PRO A 197 10.72 2.42 6.30
CA PRO A 197 10.28 2.94 5.02
C PRO A 197 9.74 1.80 4.14
N LEU A 198 8.60 2.04 3.51
CA LEU A 198 8.01 1.17 2.50
C LEU A 198 7.82 1.96 1.21
N GLU A 199 8.66 1.67 0.22
CA GLU A 199 8.56 2.30 -1.08
C GLU A 199 7.38 1.70 -1.87
N VAL A 200 6.57 2.59 -2.45
CA VAL A 200 5.53 2.28 -3.43
C VAL A 200 6.03 2.74 -4.78
N THR A 201 6.22 1.79 -5.66
CA THR A 201 6.65 1.98 -7.05
C THR A 201 5.46 1.87 -8.01
N GLU A 202 5.76 1.96 -9.30
CA GLU A 202 4.85 1.68 -10.40
C GLU A 202 4.26 0.27 -10.30
N LEU A 203 3.11 0.06 -10.95
CA LEU A 203 2.53 -1.28 -11.03
C LEU A 203 3.44 -2.19 -11.87
N PRO A 204 3.58 -3.47 -11.52
CA PRO A 204 4.07 -4.47 -12.46
C PRO A 204 3.24 -4.44 -13.75
N ARG A 205 3.89 -4.49 -14.91
CA ARG A 205 3.22 -4.41 -16.22
C ARG A 205 2.00 -5.32 -16.36
N GLY A 206 2.08 -6.55 -15.85
CA GLY A 206 0.95 -7.50 -15.89
C GLY A 206 -0.30 -6.99 -15.15
N GLU A 207 -0.12 -6.28 -14.04
CA GLU A 207 -1.21 -5.72 -13.24
C GLU A 207 -1.82 -4.48 -13.94
N SER A 208 -1.00 -3.66 -14.59
CA SER A 208 -1.48 -2.55 -15.42
C SER A 208 -2.36 -3.06 -16.58
N VAL A 209 -1.92 -4.12 -17.26
CA VAL A 209 -2.66 -4.76 -18.35
C VAL A 209 -3.98 -5.34 -17.84
N GLU A 210 -3.97 -6.03 -16.70
CA GLU A 210 -5.18 -6.59 -16.09
C GLU A 210 -6.21 -5.49 -15.76
N LEU A 211 -5.77 -4.38 -15.14
CA LEU A 211 -6.66 -3.28 -14.78
C LEU A 211 -7.27 -2.62 -16.02
N LEU A 212 -6.47 -2.38 -17.07
CA LEU A 212 -6.97 -1.82 -18.32
C LEU A 212 -7.97 -2.77 -19.00
N THR A 213 -7.66 -4.06 -19.06
CA THR A 213 -8.52 -5.07 -19.68
C THR A 213 -9.85 -5.22 -18.94
N LEU A 214 -9.83 -5.10 -17.61
CA LEU A 214 -11.04 -5.13 -16.78
C LEU A 214 -11.96 -3.92 -17.02
N ARG A 215 -11.39 -2.75 -17.33
CA ARG A 215 -12.09 -1.46 -17.36
C ARG A 215 -12.42 -0.96 -18.76
N VAL A 216 -11.76 -1.49 -19.79
CA VAL A 216 -11.98 -1.17 -21.20
C VAL A 216 -12.43 -2.45 -21.91
N PRO A 217 -13.74 -2.73 -22.00
CA PRO A 217 -14.24 -3.95 -22.60
C PRO A 217 -13.75 -4.12 -24.04
N GLY A 218 -13.14 -5.27 -24.33
CA GLY A 218 -12.70 -5.63 -25.68
C GLY A 218 -11.33 -5.09 -26.08
N ILE A 219 -10.60 -4.40 -25.20
CA ILE A 219 -9.18 -4.12 -25.44
C ILE A 219 -8.40 -5.45 -25.41
N ASP A 220 -7.52 -5.65 -26.39
CA ASP A 220 -6.61 -6.79 -26.36
C ASP A 220 -5.42 -6.52 -25.41
N PRO A 221 -4.79 -7.57 -24.85
CA PRO A 221 -3.70 -7.42 -23.89
C PRO A 221 -2.46 -6.69 -24.40
N ASP A 222 -2.14 -6.79 -25.70
CA ASP A 222 -0.94 -6.15 -26.28
C ASP A 222 -1.14 -4.64 -26.40
N THR A 223 -2.32 -4.23 -26.83
CA THR A 223 -2.75 -2.84 -26.84
C THR A 223 -2.80 -2.27 -25.42
N ALA A 224 -3.37 -3.02 -24.46
CA ALA A 224 -3.37 -2.63 -23.06
C ALA A 224 -1.93 -2.46 -22.51
N SER A 225 -1.00 -3.34 -22.91
CA SER A 225 0.41 -3.25 -22.52
C SER A 225 1.09 -2.00 -23.09
N THR A 226 0.76 -1.62 -24.33
CA THR A 226 1.27 -0.39 -24.95
C THR A 226 0.74 0.85 -24.25
N ILE A 227 -0.55 0.89 -23.89
CA ILE A 227 -1.13 1.98 -23.12
C ILE A 227 -0.49 2.05 -21.73
N ALA A 228 -0.32 0.91 -21.06
CA ALA A 228 0.35 0.85 -19.77
C ALA A 228 1.77 1.43 -19.84
N ASP A 229 2.53 1.11 -20.88
CA ASP A 229 3.86 1.67 -21.14
C ASP A 229 3.85 3.20 -21.28
N LEU A 230 2.91 3.72 -22.09
CA LEU A 230 2.74 5.17 -22.28
C LEU A 230 2.36 5.90 -20.99
N LEU A 231 1.63 5.22 -20.10
CA LEU A 231 1.24 5.75 -18.79
C LEU A 231 2.32 5.52 -17.72
N GLY A 232 3.46 4.93 -18.09
CA GLY A 232 4.57 4.61 -17.20
C GLY A 232 4.17 3.64 -16.09
N ASP A 233 3.17 2.78 -16.33
CA ASP A 233 2.61 1.87 -15.33
C ASP A 233 2.17 2.59 -14.03
N LEU A 234 1.89 3.90 -14.11
CA LEU A 234 1.49 4.71 -12.96
C LEU A 234 0.03 4.38 -12.58
N PRO A 235 -0.23 3.85 -11.37
CA PRO A 235 -1.54 3.34 -10.98
C PRO A 235 -2.68 4.34 -11.19
N LEU A 236 -2.49 5.61 -10.82
CA LEU A 236 -3.50 6.65 -11.03
C LEU A 236 -3.76 6.90 -12.52
N ALA A 237 -2.71 6.93 -13.34
CA ALA A 237 -2.83 7.13 -14.78
C ALA A 237 -3.53 5.95 -15.45
N VAL A 238 -3.17 4.72 -15.07
CA VAL A 238 -3.81 3.48 -15.52
C VAL A 238 -5.27 3.38 -15.07
N GLU A 239 -5.62 3.83 -13.86
CA GLU A 239 -7.01 3.87 -13.37
C GLU A 239 -7.88 4.90 -14.12
N GLN A 240 -7.31 6.05 -14.47
CA GLN A 240 -8.02 7.15 -15.14
C GLN A 240 -8.16 6.93 -16.65
N ALA A 241 -7.22 6.23 -17.29
CA ALA A 241 -7.20 6.02 -18.73
C ALA A 241 -8.49 5.40 -19.30
N PRO A 242 -9.12 4.38 -18.69
CA PRO A 242 -10.40 3.85 -19.13
C PRO A 242 -11.52 4.90 -19.18
N GLY A 243 -11.56 5.81 -18.21
CA GLY A 243 -12.55 6.89 -18.17
C GLY A 243 -12.42 7.82 -19.37
N TYR A 244 -11.18 8.12 -19.78
CA TYR A 244 -10.90 8.90 -20.97
C TYR A 244 -11.24 8.12 -22.26
N LEU A 245 -10.72 6.90 -22.40
CA LEU A 245 -10.93 6.04 -23.59
C LEU A 245 -12.42 5.76 -23.87
N ASN A 246 -13.20 5.52 -22.81
CA ASN A 246 -14.64 5.28 -22.94
C ASN A 246 -15.44 6.56 -23.31
N GLN A 247 -14.95 7.75 -22.94
CA GLN A 247 -15.64 9.02 -23.23
C GLN A 247 -15.29 9.58 -24.62
N THR A 248 -14.06 9.37 -25.09
CA THR A 248 -13.58 10.00 -26.32
C THR A 248 -13.66 9.10 -27.55
N ALA A 249 -14.05 7.82 -27.41
CA ALA A 249 -14.00 6.81 -28.47
C ALA A 249 -12.66 6.80 -29.24
N THR A 250 -11.59 7.25 -28.59
CA THR A 250 -10.28 7.35 -29.23
C THR A 250 -9.75 5.94 -29.38
N PRO A 251 -9.51 5.47 -30.61
CA PRO A 251 -8.97 4.14 -30.81
C PRO A 251 -7.60 4.07 -30.13
N PRO A 252 -7.29 2.97 -29.43
CA PRO A 252 -6.00 2.83 -28.81
C PRO A 252 -4.89 2.81 -29.89
N PRO A 253 -3.66 3.22 -29.56
CA PRO A 253 -2.56 3.22 -30.51
C PRO A 253 -2.34 1.79 -31.02
N THR A 254 -2.59 1.57 -32.31
CA THR A 254 -2.33 0.28 -32.95
C THR A 254 -0.84 0.12 -33.20
N THR A 255 -0.26 -1.01 -32.78
CA THR A 255 1.10 -1.40 -33.16
C THR A 255 1.18 -1.49 -34.70
N PRO A 256 2.17 -0.86 -35.36
CA PRO A 256 2.33 -1.02 -36.80
C PRO A 256 2.69 -2.48 -37.09
N THR A 257 1.83 -3.17 -37.83
CA THR A 257 2.12 -4.48 -38.42
C THR A 257 3.30 -4.31 -39.39
N CYS A 258 4.44 -4.92 -39.09
CA CYS A 258 5.51 -5.16 -40.05
C CYS A 258 5.16 -6.32 -40.97
#